data_AF-A0A1G1H685-F1
#
_entry.id   AF-A0A1G1H685-F1
#
_cell.length_a   1.000
_cell.length_b   1.000
_cell.length_c   1.000
_cell.angle_alpha   90.00
_cell.angle_beta   90.00
_cell.angle_gamma   90.00
#
_symmetry.space_group_name_H-M   'P 1'
#
loop_
_entity.id
_entity.type
_entity.pdbx_description
1 polymer ?
#
loop_
_entity_poly.entity_id
_entity_poly.type
_entity_poly.pdbx_seq_one_letter_code
_entity_poly.pdbx_strand_id
1 'polypeptide(L)'
;MTDPLNKLPSSRLVYDGAVFRIEFYVAPGRVAPAETWLEQLPLASQQKFAALFVRMGDTGKIWNECKFKHLTETDQIFEFKVEADRILCFFFIGRRLILTHGFRKAGDKTPKREIDRAESCKKDFEGRVKHES
;
A
#
# COMPACT_ATOMS: atom_id res chain seq x y z
N MET A 1 4.69 13.49 -30.96
CA MET A 1 3.32 12.94 -30.82
C MET A 1 3.41 11.77 -29.85
N THR A 2 3.16 12.00 -28.57
CA THR A 2 3.07 10.92 -27.57
C THR A 2 1.64 10.38 -27.58
N ASP A 3 1.53 9.09 -27.89
CA ASP A 3 0.28 8.34 -27.93
C ASP A 3 -0.53 8.49 -26.62
N PRO A 4 -1.78 9.00 -26.66
CA PRO A 4 -2.64 9.14 -25.49
C PRO A 4 -2.98 7.81 -24.80
N LEU A 5 -2.77 6.66 -25.47
CA LEU A 5 -3.09 5.32 -24.96
C LEU A 5 -1.96 4.67 -24.15
N ASN A 6 -0.81 5.32 -23.97
CA ASN A 6 0.33 4.72 -23.26
C ASN A 6 0.53 5.24 -21.82
N LYS A 7 -0.49 5.87 -21.21
CA LYS A 7 -0.44 6.19 -19.78
C LYS A 7 -0.52 4.90 -18.97
N LEU A 8 0.63 4.56 -18.39
CA LEU A 8 0.81 3.43 -17.52
C LEU A 8 0.02 3.60 -16.23
N PRO A 9 -0.76 2.59 -15.79
CA PRO A 9 -1.53 2.72 -14.57
C PRO A 9 -0.58 2.92 -13.39
N SER A 10 -0.87 3.95 -12.58
CA SER A 10 -0.16 4.25 -11.34
C SER A 10 -0.41 3.25 -10.21
N SER A 11 -1.36 2.33 -10.41
CA SER A 11 -1.81 1.36 -9.42
C SER A 11 -2.45 0.11 -10.03
N ARG A 12 -2.60 -0.94 -9.23
CA ARG A 12 -3.29 -2.19 -9.58
C ARG A 12 -4.29 -2.55 -8.50
N LEU A 13 -5.52 -2.91 -8.90
CA LEU A 13 -6.58 -3.27 -7.96
C LEU A 13 -6.21 -4.54 -7.18
N VAL A 14 -6.38 -4.50 -5.87
CA VAL A 14 -6.29 -5.66 -4.96
C VAL A 14 -7.68 -6.11 -4.54
N TYR A 15 -8.50 -5.16 -4.07
CA TYR A 15 -9.84 -5.42 -3.58
C TYR A 15 -10.70 -4.17 -3.69
N ASP A 16 -11.90 -4.27 -4.25
CA ASP A 16 -12.86 -3.16 -4.32
C ASP A 16 -13.93 -3.35 -3.26
N GLY A 17 -13.68 -2.81 -2.06
CA GLY A 17 -14.59 -2.92 -0.92
C GLY A 17 -15.63 -1.81 -0.89
N ALA A 18 -16.63 -1.98 -0.01
CA ALA A 18 -17.75 -1.04 0.09
C ALA A 18 -17.33 0.39 0.52
N VAL A 19 -16.25 0.52 1.29
CA VAL A 19 -15.75 1.79 1.84
C VAL A 19 -14.49 2.25 1.13
N PHE A 20 -13.51 1.36 0.94
CA PHE A 20 -12.24 1.66 0.29
C PHE A 20 -11.90 0.65 -0.79
N ARG A 21 -11.33 1.18 -1.88
CA ARG A 21 -10.59 0.42 -2.88
C ARG A 21 -9.14 0.26 -2.43
N ILE A 22 -8.70 -0.97 -2.32
CA ILE A 22 -7.33 -1.33 -1.95
C ILE A 22 -6.55 -1.60 -3.22
N GLU A 23 -5.39 -0.96 -3.37
CA GLU A 23 -4.62 -0.98 -4.60
C GLU A 23 -3.13 -1.11 -4.31
N PHE A 24 -2.40 -1.86 -5.13
CA PHE A 24 -0.95 -1.82 -5.14
C PHE A 24 -0.47 -0.59 -5.90
N TYR A 25 0.50 0.14 -5.36
CA TYR A 25 1.28 1.10 -6.11
C TYR A 25 2.07 0.39 -7.23
N VAL A 26 2.02 0.94 -8.45
CA VAL A 26 2.79 0.44 -9.60
C VAL A 26 3.86 1.45 -9.95
N ALA A 27 5.14 1.08 -9.75
CA ALA A 27 6.28 1.93 -10.06
C ALA A 27 6.42 2.18 -11.59
N PRO A 28 7.19 3.20 -12.02
CA PRO A 28 7.41 3.49 -13.44
C PRO A 28 7.88 2.30 -14.28
N GLY A 29 8.64 1.37 -13.67
CA GLY A 29 9.07 0.11 -14.31
C GLY A 29 8.00 -0.99 -14.42
N ARG A 30 6.71 -0.68 -14.18
CA ARG A 30 5.57 -1.61 -14.14
C ARG A 30 5.61 -2.67 -13.04
N VAL A 31 6.50 -2.50 -12.07
CA VAL A 31 6.61 -3.39 -10.91
C VAL A 31 5.73 -2.86 -9.79
N ALA A 32 4.97 -3.75 -9.16
CA ALA A 32 4.21 -3.46 -7.96
C ALA A 32 4.96 -4.04 -6.73
N PRO A 33 5.74 -3.23 -5.99
CA PRO A 33 6.66 -3.76 -5.00
C PRO A 33 5.98 -4.51 -3.84
N ALA A 34 4.78 -4.06 -3.44
CA ALA A 34 4.00 -4.72 -2.40
C ALA A 34 3.50 -6.10 -2.86
N GLU A 35 3.04 -6.22 -4.11
CA GLU A 35 2.56 -7.47 -4.70
C GLU A 35 3.70 -8.47 -4.84
N THR A 36 4.80 -8.07 -5.49
CA THR A 36 5.97 -8.94 -5.71
C THR A 36 6.53 -9.47 -4.38
N TRP A 37 6.49 -8.67 -3.32
CA TRP A 37 6.93 -9.11 -2.00
C TRP A 37 5.88 -10.02 -1.32
N LEU A 38 4.59 -9.69 -1.42
CA LEU A 38 3.51 -10.48 -0.80
C LEU A 38 3.47 -11.89 -1.37
N GLU A 39 3.67 -12.05 -2.68
CA GLU A 39 3.70 -13.34 -3.38
C GLU A 39 4.83 -14.26 -2.91
N GLN A 40 5.89 -13.71 -2.32
CA GLN A 40 7.01 -14.49 -1.78
C GLN A 40 6.74 -15.02 -0.36
N LEU A 41 5.71 -14.52 0.33
CA LEU A 41 5.38 -14.97 1.67
C LEU A 41 4.71 -16.35 1.66
N PRO A 42 4.78 -17.12 2.75
CA PRO A 42 3.97 -18.32 2.92
C PRO A 42 2.48 -18.00 2.74
N LEU A 43 1.73 -18.94 2.15
CA LEU A 43 0.30 -18.78 1.84
C LEU A 43 -0.53 -18.32 3.06
N ALA A 44 -0.22 -18.83 4.25
CA ALA A 44 -0.90 -18.43 5.49
C ALA A 44 -0.71 -16.94 5.82
N SER A 45 0.46 -16.36 5.55
CA SER A 45 0.70 -14.93 5.73
C SER A 45 -0.02 -14.10 4.67
N GLN A 46 -0.03 -14.57 3.41
CA GLN A 46 -0.80 -13.92 2.34
C GLN A 46 -2.28 -13.83 2.67
N GLN A 47 -2.88 -14.94 3.14
CA GLN A 47 -4.29 -15.00 3.57
C GLN A 47 -4.59 -14.04 4.72
N LYS A 48 -3.68 -13.92 5.70
CA LYS A 48 -3.82 -12.96 6.81
C LYS A 48 -3.84 -11.52 6.31
N PHE A 49 -2.97 -11.16 5.35
CA PHE A 49 -3.01 -9.82 4.73
C PHE A 49 -4.30 -9.61 3.93
N ALA A 50 -4.71 -10.58 3.11
CA ALA A 50 -5.96 -10.49 2.34
C ALA A 50 -7.17 -10.24 3.25
N ALA A 51 -7.27 -10.94 4.38
CA ALA A 51 -8.33 -10.70 5.36
C ALA A 51 -8.31 -9.28 5.96
N LEU A 52 -7.12 -8.70 6.16
CA LEU A 52 -6.99 -7.30 6.61
C LEU A 52 -7.39 -6.32 5.51
N PHE A 53 -7.05 -6.59 4.25
CA PHE A 53 -7.43 -5.76 3.11
C PHE A 53 -8.94 -5.76 2.89
N VAL A 54 -9.58 -6.94 2.95
CA VAL A 54 -11.05 -7.06 2.88
C VAL A 54 -11.70 -6.28 4.02
N ARG A 55 -11.24 -6.50 5.26
CA ARG A 55 -11.78 -5.76 6.42
C ARG A 55 -11.65 -4.25 6.25
N MET A 56 -10.48 -3.77 5.85
CA MET A 56 -10.27 -2.33 5.63
C MET A 56 -11.13 -1.82 4.47
N GLY A 57 -11.21 -2.57 3.38
CA GLY A 57 -12.01 -2.24 2.21
C GLY A 57 -13.50 -2.11 2.54
N ASP A 58 -14.05 -3.01 3.34
CA ASP A 58 -15.48 -3.04 3.61
C ASP A 58 -15.92 -2.18 4.78
N THR A 59 -15.09 -2.02 5.81
CA THR A 59 -15.49 -1.32 7.04
C THR A 59 -14.79 0.03 7.21
N GLY A 60 -13.69 0.25 6.50
CA GLY A 60 -12.83 1.42 6.66
C GLY A 60 -12.11 1.52 8.00
N LYS A 61 -12.23 0.50 8.88
CA LYS A 61 -11.71 0.56 10.24
C LYS A 61 -11.11 -0.76 10.71
N ILE A 62 -9.91 -0.65 11.28
CA ILE A 62 -9.27 -1.73 12.03
C ILE A 62 -8.82 -1.12 13.37
N TRP A 63 -9.58 -1.40 14.43
CA TRP A 63 -9.31 -0.85 15.78
C TRP A 63 -8.06 -1.42 16.46
N ASN A 64 -7.56 -2.56 15.96
CA ASN A 64 -6.43 -3.24 16.55
C ASN A 64 -5.11 -2.68 16.01
N GLU A 65 -4.38 -1.92 16.84
CA GLU A 65 -3.06 -1.35 16.48
C GLU A 65 -1.96 -2.38 16.21
N CYS A 66 -2.17 -3.64 16.62
CA CYS A 66 -1.30 -4.76 16.25
C CYS A 66 -1.57 -5.25 14.82
N LYS A 67 -2.58 -4.73 14.13
CA LYS A 67 -2.98 -5.10 12.76
C LYS A 67 -2.93 -3.93 11.78
N PHE A 68 -3.30 -2.73 12.21
CA PHE A 68 -3.23 -1.52 11.41
C PHE A 68 -2.86 -0.34 12.29
N LYS A 69 -1.84 0.44 11.91
CA LYS A 69 -1.35 1.54 12.74
C LYS A 69 -0.87 2.71 11.89
N HIS A 70 -1.15 3.92 12.36
CA HIS A 70 -0.53 5.14 11.83
C HIS A 70 0.90 5.28 12.37
N LEU A 71 1.86 5.52 11.48
CA LEU A 71 3.22 5.88 11.88
C LEU A 71 3.24 7.39 12.18
N THR A 72 3.16 7.74 13.45
CA THR A 72 3.24 9.13 13.92
C THR A 72 4.57 9.76 13.45
N GLU A 73 4.55 11.05 13.10
CA GLU A 73 5.70 11.79 12.54
C GLU A 73 6.08 11.42 11.09
N THR A 74 5.11 10.91 10.33
CA THR A 74 5.25 10.66 8.87
C THR A 74 4.23 11.47 8.09
N ASP A 75 4.39 11.57 6.77
CA ASP A 75 3.39 12.17 5.89
C ASP A 75 2.17 11.24 5.65
N GLN A 76 1.43 10.95 6.72
CA GLN A 76 0.23 10.11 6.75
C GLN A 76 0.49 8.69 6.20
N ILE A 77 1.58 8.06 6.67
CA ILE A 77 1.91 6.67 6.35
C ILE A 77 1.36 5.73 7.41
N PHE A 78 0.72 4.65 6.96
CA PHE A 78 0.13 3.62 7.79
C PHE A 78 0.80 2.26 7.52
N GLU A 79 0.73 1.35 8.48
CA GLU A 79 1.24 -0.02 8.36
C GLU A 79 0.14 -1.06 8.58
N PHE A 80 -0.01 -2.00 7.64
CA PHE A 80 -0.63 -3.30 7.90
C PHE A 80 0.38 -4.25 8.52
N LYS A 81 -0.10 -5.08 9.47
CA LYS A 81 0.77 -5.89 10.33
C LYS A 81 0.30 -7.33 10.41
N VAL A 82 1.16 -8.24 9.98
CA VAL A 82 1.02 -9.68 10.17
C VAL A 82 2.32 -10.18 10.80
N GLU A 83 2.31 -10.52 12.09
CA GLU A 83 3.51 -10.98 12.81
C GLU A 83 4.68 -9.99 12.68
N ALA A 84 5.78 -10.36 12.03
CA ALA A 84 6.92 -9.49 11.71
C ALA A 84 6.79 -8.81 10.34
N ASP A 85 5.86 -9.24 9.51
CA ASP A 85 5.65 -8.77 8.13
C ASP A 85 4.80 -7.50 8.13
N ARG A 86 5.24 -6.51 7.35
CA ARG A 86 4.62 -5.18 7.26
C ARG A 86 4.37 -4.81 5.80
N ILE A 87 3.26 -4.13 5.55
CA ILE A 87 3.01 -3.42 4.28
C ILE A 87 2.68 -1.98 4.62
N LEU A 88 3.44 -1.04 4.08
CA LEU A 88 3.14 0.39 4.25
C LEU A 88 2.14 0.85 3.20
N CYS A 89 1.31 1.82 3.59
CA CYS A 89 0.27 2.36 2.73
C CYS A 89 -0.09 3.79 3.10
N PHE A 90 -0.84 4.45 2.22
CA PHE A 90 -1.41 5.77 2.46
C PHE A 90 -2.81 5.86 1.87
N PHE A 91 -3.66 6.71 2.46
CA PHE A 91 -4.97 7.03 1.92
C PHE A 91 -4.86 8.07 0.80
N PHE A 92 -5.71 7.96 -0.20
CA PHE A 92 -5.78 8.88 -1.32
C PHE A 92 -7.23 9.20 -1.69
N ILE A 93 -7.42 10.30 -2.42
CA ILE A 93 -8.75 10.78 -2.81
C ILE A 93 -9.52 9.74 -3.63
N GLY A 94 -10.84 9.78 -3.54
CA GLY A 94 -11.71 8.86 -4.26
C GLY A 94 -11.74 7.46 -3.64
N ARG A 95 -11.73 7.39 -2.29
CA ARG A 95 -11.81 6.16 -1.49
C ARG A 95 -10.70 5.15 -1.75
N ARG A 96 -9.46 5.59 -1.98
CA ARG A 96 -8.35 4.70 -2.34
C ARG A 96 -7.39 4.53 -1.17
N LEU A 97 -6.94 3.29 -0.95
CA LEU A 97 -5.85 2.96 -0.04
C LEU A 97 -4.74 2.29 -0.86
N ILE A 98 -3.60 2.97 -0.96
CA ILE A 98 -2.50 2.57 -1.83
C ILE A 98 -1.41 1.87 -1.01
N LEU A 99 -1.14 0.60 -1.32
CA LEU A 99 -0.11 -0.23 -0.72
C LEU A 99 1.23 -0.01 -1.46
N THR A 100 2.26 0.48 -0.76
CA THR A 100 3.54 0.87 -1.40
C THR A 100 4.46 -0.33 -1.63
N HIS A 101 4.89 -0.95 -0.54
CA HIS A 101 5.82 -2.07 -0.51
C HIS A 101 5.71 -2.81 0.81
N GLY A 102 6.15 -4.07 0.82
CA GLY A 102 6.25 -4.86 2.03
C GLY A 102 7.70 -5.11 2.45
N PHE A 103 7.87 -5.43 3.73
CA PHE A 103 9.17 -5.79 4.31
C PHE A 103 8.97 -6.60 5.60
N ARG A 104 10.00 -7.36 5.98
CA ARG A 104 10.05 -8.03 7.28
C ARG A 104 10.77 -7.16 8.30
N LYS A 105 10.09 -6.85 9.40
CA LYS A 105 10.60 -5.99 10.47
C LYS A 105 11.46 -6.80 11.45
N ALA A 106 12.67 -6.31 11.72
CA ALA A 106 13.63 -6.97 12.61
C ALA A 106 13.73 -6.37 14.02
N GLY A 107 13.23 -5.16 14.25
CA GLY A 107 13.27 -4.48 15.56
C GLY A 107 11.94 -3.83 15.92
N ASP A 108 11.86 -3.14 17.06
CA ASP A 108 10.60 -2.62 17.60
C ASP A 108 9.99 -1.49 16.77
N LYS A 109 10.84 -0.64 16.18
CA LYS A 109 10.42 0.52 15.37
C LYS A 109 10.53 0.22 13.88
N THR A 110 9.64 0.85 13.11
CA THR A 110 9.67 0.73 11.65
C THR A 110 10.90 1.49 11.14
N PRO A 111 11.80 0.85 10.37
CA PRO A 111 13.06 1.50 9.97
C PRO A 111 12.81 2.77 9.17
N LYS A 112 13.57 3.84 9.45
CA LYS A 112 13.46 5.13 8.75
C LYS A 112 13.52 4.98 7.22
N ARG A 113 14.41 4.11 6.72
CA ARG A 113 14.54 3.82 5.28
C ARG A 113 13.26 3.32 4.63
N GLU A 114 12.42 2.58 5.36
CA GLU A 114 11.15 2.07 4.83
C GLU A 114 10.08 3.17 4.81
N ILE A 115 10.11 4.08 5.79
CA ILE A 115 9.25 5.27 5.82
C ILE A 115 9.61 6.20 4.65
N ASP A 116 10.89 6.55 4.50
CA ASP A 116 11.37 7.43 3.42
C ASP A 116 11.00 6.84 2.04
N ARG A 117 11.09 5.52 1.88
CA ARG A 117 10.64 4.80 0.67
C ARG A 117 9.14 4.94 0.44
N ALA A 118 8.31 4.76 1.47
CA ALA A 118 6.86 4.89 1.35
C ALA A 118 6.44 6.32 0.97
N GLU A 119 7.08 7.34 1.57
CA GLU A 119 6.86 8.75 1.23
C GLU A 119 7.29 9.08 -0.20
N SER A 120 8.39 8.48 -0.68
CA SER A 120 8.82 8.59 -2.08
C SER A 120 7.81 7.96 -3.04
N CYS A 121 7.29 6.77 -2.72
CA CYS A 121 6.23 6.12 -3.51
C CYS A 121 4.95 6.98 -3.55
N LYS A 122 4.56 7.58 -2.42
CA LYS A 122 3.42 8.49 -2.33
C LYS A 122 3.60 9.70 -3.25
N LYS A 123 4.74 10.40 -3.16
CA LYS A 123 5.04 11.57 -4.01
C LYS A 123 5.02 11.23 -5.51
N ASP A 124 5.61 10.10 -5.89
CA ASP A 124 5.58 9.62 -7.28
C ASP A 124 4.14 9.36 -7.75
N PHE A 125 3.37 8.61 -6.96
CA PHE A 125 1.99 8.27 -7.26
C PHE A 125 1.12 9.53 -7.45
N GLU A 126 1.19 10.47 -6.50
CA GLU A 126 0.45 11.72 -6.55
C GLU A 126 0.84 12.58 -7.76
N GLY A 127 2.13 12.59 -8.13
CA GLY A 127 2.61 13.28 -9.33
C GLY A 127 2.03 12.69 -10.61
N ARG A 128 1.92 11.36 -10.71
CA ARG A 128 1.38 10.69 -11.90
C ARG A 128 -0.13 10.79 -12.02
N VAL A 129 -0.87 10.66 -10.92
CA VAL A 129 -2.35 10.77 -10.96
C VAL A 129 -2.81 12.18 -11.35
N LYS A 130 -2.08 13.24 -10.95
CA LYS A 130 -2.36 14.62 -11.39
C LYS A 130 -2.21 14.82 -12.90
N HIS A 131 -1.45 13.96 -13.57
CA HIS A 131 -1.29 13.97 -15.02
C HIS A 131 -2.24 13.02 -15.73
N GLU A 132 -3.00 12.18 -15.01
CA GLU A 132 -4.02 11.27 -15.57
C GLU A 132 -5.39 11.96 -15.71
N SER A 133 -5.63 13.06 -14.98
CA SER A 133 -6.88 13.86 -15.02
C SER A 133 -6.86 14.96 -16.08
#